data_AF-A0A7W0JTX9-F1
#
_entry.id   AF-A0A7W0JTX9-F1
#
_cell.length_a   1.000
_cell.length_b   1.000
_cell.length_c   1.000
_cell.angle_alpha   90.00
_cell.angle_beta   90.00
_cell.angle_gamma   90.00
#
_symmetry.space_group_name_H-M   'P 1'
#
loop_
_entity.id
_entity.type
_entity.pdbx_description
1 polymer ?
#
loop_
_entity_poly.entity_id
_entity_poly.type
_entity_poly.pdbx_seq_one_letter_code
_entity_poly.pdbx_strand_id
1 'polypeptide(L)' 'MVNLDPDTAEKDSEVMKTVVRLNENCAGVYGTVVRAGELRVGQVVTLGG' A
#
# COMPACT_ATOMS: atom_id res chain seq x y z
N MET A 1 5.65 -1.82 -7.81
CA MET A 1 6.33 -0.56 -8.17
C MET A 1 5.26 0.52 -8.17
N VAL A 2 5.44 1.63 -7.44
CA VAL A 2 4.43 2.70 -7.28
C VAL A 2 4.80 3.90 -8.17
N ASN A 3 4.91 3.66 -9.47
CA ASN A 3 5.37 4.65 -10.46
C ASN A 3 4.52 4.64 -11.73
N LEU A 4 3.25 4.25 -11.60
CA LEU A 4 2.26 4.37 -12.65
C LEU A 4 1.28 5.46 -12.24
N ASP A 5 0.86 6.26 -13.21
CA ASP A 5 -0.27 7.17 -13.06
C ASP A 5 -1.54 6.34 -12.79
N PRO A 6 -2.31 6.65 -11.73
CA PRO A 6 -3.43 5.82 -11.29
C PRO A 6 -4.64 5.85 -12.23
N ASP A 7 -4.75 6.87 -13.08
CA ASP A 7 -5.88 7.07 -13.99
C ASP A 7 -5.61 6.48 -15.38
N THR A 8 -4.35 6.52 -15.82
CA THR A 8 -3.93 6.13 -17.19
C THR A 8 -3.11 4.85 -17.26
N ALA A 9 -2.55 4.41 -16.12
CA ALA A 9 -1.61 3.29 -16.02
C ALA A 9 -0.28 3.48 -16.79
N GLU A 10 0.01 4.68 -17.29
CA GLU A 10 1.30 5.02 -17.88
C GLU A 10 2.37 5.23 -16.82
N LYS A 11 3.65 5.12 -17.19
CA LYS A 11 4.76 5.35 -16.25
C LYS A 11 4.88 6.83 -15.89
N ASP A 12 4.85 7.12 -14.59
CA ASP A 12 5.13 8.45 -14.05
C ASP A 12 6.05 8.35 -12.81
N SER A 13 7.22 9.00 -12.91
CA SER A 13 8.20 9.05 -11.82
C SER A 13 7.80 9.98 -10.68
N GLU A 14 6.93 10.96 -10.93
CA GLU A 14 6.48 11.92 -9.92
C GLU A 14 5.59 11.27 -8.87
N VAL A 15 4.87 10.20 -9.22
CA VAL A 15 4.10 9.39 -8.27
C VAL A 15 5.00 8.87 -7.15
N MET A 16 6.10 8.20 -7.49
CA MET A 16 7.04 7.68 -6.50
C MET A 16 7.68 8.80 -5.67
N LYS A 17 8.13 9.89 -6.31
CA LYS A 17 8.74 11.04 -5.60
C LYS A 17 7.77 11.67 -4.61
N THR A 18 6.50 11.75 -4.99
CA THR A 18 5.43 12.27 -4.14
C THR A 18 5.18 11.35 -2.94
N VAL A 19 5.12 10.03 -3.15
CA VAL A 19 5.00 9.05 -2.06
C VAL A 19 6.17 9.19 -1.08
N VAL A 20 7.41 9.26 -1.57
CA VAL A 20 8.61 9.42 -0.73
C VAL A 20 8.55 10.70 0.10
N ARG A 21 8.20 11.81 -0.52
CA ARG A 21 8.16 13.12 0.15
C ARG A 21 7.04 13.22 1.19
N LEU A 22 5.85 12.69 0.88
CA LEU A 22 4.67 12.84 1.73
C LEU A 22 4.58 11.81 2.85
N ASN A 23 5.20 10.64 2.70
CA ASN A 23 5.11 9.55 3.66
C ASN A 23 6.46 9.23 4.32
N GLU A 24 7.40 10.19 4.37
CA GLU A 24 8.72 9.98 5.00
C GLU A 24 9.43 8.73 4.46
N ASN A 25 9.38 8.54 3.14
CA ASN A 25 9.92 7.36 2.46
C ASN A 25 9.25 6.01 2.86
N CYS A 26 8.06 6.05 3.48
CA CYS A 26 7.27 4.88 3.84
C CYS A 26 6.11 4.67 2.85
N ALA A 27 6.23 3.70 1.94
CA ALA A 27 5.16 3.36 0.99
C ALA A 27 4.18 2.29 1.53
N GLY A 28 4.39 1.78 2.74
CA GLY A 28 3.57 0.73 3.34
C GLY A 28 4.31 -0.02 4.45
N VAL A 29 3.64 -1.04 5.00
CA VAL A 29 4.17 -1.90 6.06
C VAL A 29 4.21 -3.35 5.62
N TYR A 30 5.22 -4.10 6.08
CA TYR A 30 5.26 -5.55 5.91
C TYR A 30 4.54 -6.21 7.09
N GLY A 31 3.62 -7.13 6.77
CA GLY A 31 2.98 -8.01 7.74
C GLY A 31 3.50 -9.44 7.63
N THR A 32 3.38 -10.20 8.71
CA THR A 32 3.61 -11.65 8.71
C THR A 32 2.31 -12.39 9.04
N VAL A 33 2.12 -13.57 8.45
CA VAL A 33 0.93 -14.39 8.70
C VAL A 33 1.08 -15.09 10.05
N VAL A 34 0.31 -14.65 11.05
CA VAL A 34 0.25 -15.30 12.36
C VAL A 34 -0.80 -16.42 12.44
N ARG A 35 -1.82 -16.36 11.57
CA ARG A 35 -2.88 -17.36 11.44
C ARG A 35 -3.40 -17.37 10.01
N ALA A 36 -3.38 -18.53 9.36
CA ALA A 36 -3.93 -18.70 8.02
C ALA A 36 -5.47 -18.70 8.02
N GLY A 37 -6.06 -18.18 6.95
CA GLY A 37 -7.51 -18.11 6.75
C GLY A 37 -7.84 -17.34 5.47
N GLU A 38 -9.11 -17.37 5.07
CA GLU A 38 -9.61 -16.59 3.95
C GLU A 38 -9.90 -15.14 4.39
N LEU A 39 -9.66 -14.17 3.48
CA LEU A 39 -10.02 -12.77 3.65
C LEU A 39 -11.02 -12.37 2.56
N ARG A 40 -11.95 -11.47 2.88
CA ARG A 40 -12.90 -10.91 1.92
C ARG A 40 -12.83 -9.39 1.89
N VAL A 41 -13.14 -8.80 0.73
CA VAL A 41 -13.34 -7.34 0.61
C VAL A 41 -14.48 -6.92 1.53
N GLY A 42 -14.29 -5.82 2.27
CA GLY A 42 -15.25 -5.32 3.26
C GLY A 42 -15.18 -6.02 4.62
N GLN A 43 -14.26 -6.97 4.83
CA GLN A 43 -14.06 -7.58 6.14
C GLN A 43 -13.52 -6.54 7.15
N VAL A 44 -14.05 -6.58 8.37
CA VAL A 44 -13.63 -5.69 9.46
C VAL A 44 -12.20 -6.01 9.88
N VAL A 45 -11.37 -4.97 9.97
CA VAL A 45 -10.01 -5.04 10.51
C VAL A 45 -10.02 -4.43 11.91
N THR A 46 -9.53 -5.18 12.89
CA THR A 46 -9.36 -4.72 14.27
C THR A 46 -7.87 -4.70 14.61
N LEU A 47 -7.42 -3.67 15.31
CA LEU A 47 -6.09 -3.66 15.90
C LEU A 47 -6.13 -4.45 17.22
N GLY A 48 -5.19 -5.37 17.40
CA GLY A 48 -4.99 -6.05 18.68
C GLY A 48 -4.42 -5.06 19.71
N GLY A 49 -4.89 -5.14 20.96
CA GLY A 49 -4.26 -4.47 22.11
C GLY A 49 -3.11 -5.28 22.68
#